data_AF-A0A7Z9XIZ9-F1
#
_entry.id   AF-A0A7Z9XIZ9-F1
#
_cell.length_a   1.000
_cell.length_b   1.000
_cell.length_c   1.000
_cell.angle_alpha   90.00
_cell.angle_beta   90.00
_cell.angle_gamma   90.00
#
_symmetry.space_group_name_H-M   'P 1'
#
loop_
_entity.id
_entity.type
_entity.pdbx_description
1 polymer ?
#
loop_
_entity_poly.entity_id
_entity_poly.type
_entity_poly.pdbx_seq_one_letter_code
_entity_poly.pdbx_strand_id
1 'polypeptide(L)' 'RRKRDFRRLWITRINAASRQHGMKYSTLIHALKEANIQLDRKILADLAVNDPKAFEAVVETAKQAVS' A
#
# COMPACT_ATOMS: atom_id res chain seq x y z
N ARG A 1 -9.98 -13.76 16.10
CA ARG A 1 -10.80 -13.46 14.90
C ARG A 1 -10.64 -12.00 14.46
N ARG A 2 -11.03 -11.03 15.29
CA ARG A 2 -10.99 -9.57 15.00
C ARG A 2 -9.71 -9.02 14.33
N LYS A 3 -8.51 -9.42 14.78
CA LYS A 3 -7.22 -8.99 14.16
C LYS A 3 -7.06 -9.44 12.70
N ARG A 4 -7.53 -10.65 12.35
CA ARG A 4 -7.46 -11.18 10.98
C ARG A 4 -8.42 -10.44 10.07
N ASP A 5 -9.58 -10.06 10.59
CA ASP A 5 -10.62 -9.38 9.84
C ASP A 5 -10.19 -7.94 9.50
N PHE A 6 -9.57 -7.22 10.44
CA PHE A 6 -8.95 -5.93 10.15
C PHE A 6 -7.82 -6.02 9.12
N ARG A 7 -6.97 -7.04 9.21
CA ARG A 7 -5.91 -7.24 8.23
C ARG A 7 -6.48 -7.45 6.83
N ARG A 8 -7.57 -8.22 6.69
CA ARG A 8 -8.27 -8.37 5.40
C ARG A 8 -8.82 -7.03 4.91
N LEU A 9 -9.46 -6.25 5.77
CA LEU A 9 -9.99 -4.94 5.43
C LEU A 9 -8.88 -4.00 4.90
N TRP A 10 -7.74 -3.95 5.58
CA TRP A 10 -6.60 -3.14 5.15
C TRP A 10 -6.05 -3.58 3.80
N ILE A 11 -5.89 -4.89 3.59
CA ILE A 11 -5.45 -5.43 2.29
C ILE A 11 -6.43 -5.06 1.18
N THR A 12 -7.74 -5.15 1.42
CA THR A 12 -8.76 -4.76 0.44
C THR A 12 -8.68 -3.28 0.09
N ARG A 13 -8.52 -2.39 1.09
CA ARG A 13 -8.36 -0.94 0.88
C ARG A 13 -7.11 -0.62 0.06
N ILE A 14 -5.96 -1.19 0.45
CA ILE A 14 -4.70 -0.98 -0.28
C ILE A 14 -4.80 -1.52 -1.70
N ASN A 15 -5.42 -2.68 -1.92
CA ASN A 15 -5.59 -3.26 -3.26
C ASN A 15 -6.48 -2.37 -4.16
N ALA A 16 -7.52 -1.76 -3.61
CA ALA A 16 -8.36 -0.82 -4.36
C ALA A 16 -7.56 0.42 -4.77
N ALA A 17 -6.84 1.04 -3.82
CA ALA A 17 -6.03 2.23 -4.09
C ALA A 17 -4.85 1.92 -5.02
N SER A 18 -4.11 0.83 -4.81
CA SER A 18 -2.97 0.47 -5.66
C SER A 18 -3.40 0.27 -7.12
N ARG A 19 -4.58 -0.31 -7.35
CA ARG A 19 -5.15 -0.49 -8.70
C ARG A 19 -5.42 0.83 -9.41
N GLN A 20 -5.83 1.87 -8.69
CA GLN A 20 -6.02 3.21 -9.27
C GLN A 20 -4.72 3.80 -9.80
N HIS A 21 -3.58 3.45 -9.20
CA HIS A 21 -2.23 3.86 -9.64
C HIS A 21 -1.55 2.85 -10.59
N GLY A 22 -2.31 1.89 -11.12
CA GLY A 22 -1.82 0.89 -12.08
C GLY A 22 -0.97 -0.24 -11.47
N MET A 23 -0.97 -0.41 -10.15
CA MET A 23 -0.13 -1.40 -9.46
C MET A 23 -0.95 -2.44 -8.69
N LYS A 24 -0.50 -3.70 -8.71
CA LYS A 24 -1.08 -4.76 -7.88
C LYS A 24 -0.53 -4.67 -6.45
N TYR A 25 -1.35 -5.01 -5.45
CA TYR A 25 -0.94 -5.04 -4.05
C TYR A 25 0.37 -5.81 -3.81
N SER A 26 0.54 -6.98 -4.42
CA SER A 26 1.76 -7.79 -4.27
C SER A 26 3.00 -7.06 -4.77
N THR A 27 2.89 -6.39 -5.91
CA THR A 27 3.96 -5.58 -6.51
C THR A 27 4.28 -4.38 -5.60
N LEU A 28 3.27 -3.68 -5.08
CA LEU A 28 3.47 -2.56 -4.16
C LEU A 28 4.19 -2.99 -2.89
N ILE A 29 3.80 -4.11 -2.29
CA ILE A 29 4.44 -4.61 -1.06
C ILE A 29 5.86 -5.09 -1.33
N HIS A 30 6.12 -5.73 -2.48
CA HIS A 30 7.47 -6.09 -2.87
C HIS A 30 8.32 -4.83 -3.07
N ALA A 31 7.79 -3.85 -3.78
CA ALA A 31 8.46 -2.59 -4.06
C ALA A 31 8.80 -1.78 -2.81
N LEU A 32 7.88 -1.71 -1.85
CA LEU A 32 8.14 -1.08 -0.56
C LEU A 32 9.25 -1.81 0.22
N LYS A 33 9.36 -3.14 0.07
CA LYS A 33 10.42 -3.92 0.68
C LYS A 33 11.78 -3.65 0.03
N GLU A 34 11.84 -3.56 -1.30
CA GLU A 34 13.07 -3.21 -2.03
C GLU A 34 13.50 -1.77 -1.74
N ALA A 35 12.54 -0.84 -1.59
CA ALA A 35 12.78 0.52 -1.14
C ALA A 35 13.22 0.62 0.34
N ASN A 36 13.29 -0.51 1.07
CA ASN A 36 13.57 -0.60 2.50
C ASN A 36 12.58 0.20 3.38
N ILE A 37 11.35 0.40 2.89
CA ILE A 37 10.28 1.12 3.57
C ILE A 37 9.46 0.12 4.40
N GLN A 38 9.67 0.12 5.71
CA GLN A 38 8.92 -0.70 6.66
C GLN A 38 7.61 -0.02 7.08
N LEU A 39 6.66 0.10 6.15
CA LEU A 39 5.35 0.69 6.40
C LEU A 39 4.33 -0.36 6.83
N ASP A 40 3.64 -0.08 7.94
CA ASP A 40 2.59 -0.94 8.45
C ASP A 40 1.33 -0.88 7.57
N ARG A 41 0.70 -2.04 7.34
CA ARG A 41 -0.52 -2.16 6.51
C ARG A 41 -1.70 -1.35 7.05
N LYS A 42 -1.73 -1.12 8.36
CA LYS A 42 -2.73 -0.25 8.99
C LYS A 42 -2.57 1.19 8.51
N ILE A 43 -1.35 1.72 8.58
CA ILE A 43 -1.03 3.09 8.20
C ILE A 43 -1.17 3.25 6.69
N LEU A 44 -0.68 2.29 5.91
CA LEU A 44 -0.80 2.31 4.46
C LEU A 44 -2.27 2.30 3.99
N ALA A 45 -3.13 1.52 4.66
CA ALA A 45 -4.56 1.52 4.37
C ALA A 45 -5.30 2.77 4.84
N ASP A 46 -4.78 3.45 5.86
CA ASP A 46 -5.32 4.72 6.35
C ASP A 46 -4.95 5.86 5.41
N LEU A 47 -3.69 5.94 5.00
CA LEU A 47 -3.19 6.86 3.95
C LEU A 47 -3.99 6.68 2.66
N ALA A 48 -4.21 5.45 2.21
CA ALA A 48 -4.99 5.17 1.00
C ALA A 48 -6.42 5.72 1.03
N VAL A 49 -7.01 5.94 2.21
CA VAL A 49 -8.39 6.42 2.36
C VAL A 49 -8.45 7.90 2.71
N ASN A 50 -7.61 8.35 3.65
CA ASN A 50 -7.65 9.70 4.21
C ASN A 50 -6.77 10.68 3.45
N ASP A 51 -5.68 10.20 2.84
CA ASP A 51 -4.74 11.04 2.09
C ASP A 51 -4.25 10.34 0.81
N PRO A 52 -5.05 10.40 -0.28
CA PRO A 52 -4.69 9.81 -1.56
C PRO A 52 -3.38 10.38 -2.14
N LYS A 53 -3.05 11.65 -1.85
CA LYS A 53 -1.82 12.29 -2.36
C LYS A 53 -0.59 11.71 -1.68
N ALA A 54 -0.64 11.51 -0.36
CA ALA A 54 0.45 10.86 0.36
C ALA A 54 0.60 9.39 -0.08
N PHE A 55 -0.51 8.68 -0.30
CA PHE A 55 -0.47 7.32 -0.83
C PHE A 55 0.17 7.27 -2.23
N GLU A 56 -0.18 8.22 -3.11
CA GLU A 56 0.42 8.33 -4.45
C GLU A 56 1.94 8.52 -4.38
N ALA A 57 2.44 9.41 -3.52
CA ALA A 57 3.88 9.61 -3.34
C ALA A 57 4.60 8.33 -2.87
N VAL A 58 3.97 7.55 -1.99
CA VAL A 58 4.48 6.26 -1.53
C VAL A 58 4.51 5.24 -2.68
N VAL A 59 3.44 5.17 -3.48
CA VAL A 59 3.40 4.28 -4.65
C VAL A 59 4.46 4.67 -5.67
N GLU A 60 4.69 5.95 -5.90
CA GLU A 60 5.69 6.45 -6.85
C GLU A 60 7.11 6.13 -6.38
N THR A 61 7.39 6.34 -5.09
CA THR A 61 8.68 5.95 -4.48
C THR A 61 8.89 4.44 -4.59
N ALA A 62 7.83 3.65 -4.36
CA ALA A 62 7.89 2.20 -4.52
C ALA A 62 8.15 1.79 -5.98
N LYS A 63 7.49 2.42 -6.96
CA LYS A 63 7.73 2.16 -8.39
C LYS A 63 9.19 2.36 -8.75
N GLN A 64 9.80 3.45 -8.29
CA GLN A 64 11.21 3.77 -8.57
C GLN A 64 12.18 2.71 -8.02
N ALA A 65 11.83 2.04 -6.92
CA ALA A 65 12.69 1.02 -6.31
C ALA A 65 12.68 -0.34 -7.04
N VAL A 66 11.73 -0.59 -7.95
CA VAL A 66 11.60 -1.84 -8.72
C VAL A 66 11.84 -1.65 -10.22
N SER A 67 12.14 -0.41 -10.64
CA SER A 67 12.54 -0.09 -12.02
C SER A 67 14.02 -0.29 -12.26
#